data_AF-A0A8T1V5G2-F1
#
_entry.id   AF-A0A8T1V5G2-F1
#
_cell.length_a   1.000
_cell.length_b   1.000
_cell.length_c   1.000
_cell.angle_alpha   90.00
_cell.angle_beta   90.00
_cell.angle_gamma   90.00
#
_symmetry.space_group_name_H-M   'P 1'
#
loop_
_entity.id
_entity.type
_entity.pdbx_description
1 polymer ?
#
loop_
_entity_poly.entity_id
_entity_poly.type
_entity_poly.pdbx_seq_one_letter_code
_entity_poly.pdbx_strand_id
1 'polypeptide(L)'
;MALTYNSIDLAFDQQSPLELMDIYQFVKTFQYPIEQLYIDKFWNGINKNDWIVVDYDMLRWMGYESGCDDIKKQYHKLLQDNKFIQSTDYGIVTNDELGRDLNVPLDSNSSEVRKEPSEHIIDSGAQKDIIVVRARFFKESLMMLHTKRAETILKYYLLLEAIVMEFMRYAYAVKEHNSVLTIQSLQKQIETGKELPFEISSNPIQCNEYVYVLTNKRYYREHMFKIGKSINPKNRLISYNTGSAFCG
;
A
#
# COMPACT_ATOMS: atom_id res chain seq x y z
N MET A 1 -15.21 32.61 1.03
CA MET A 1 -14.80 31.98 -0.25
C MET A 1 -15.51 30.64 -0.33
N ALA A 2 -16.38 30.45 -1.33
CA ALA A 2 -16.93 29.14 -1.63
C ALA A 2 -15.83 28.32 -2.33
N LEU A 3 -15.49 27.17 -1.77
CA LEU A 3 -14.52 26.25 -2.36
C LEU A 3 -15.26 25.47 -3.45
N THR A 4 -15.10 25.88 -4.71
CA THR A 4 -15.68 25.18 -5.86
C THR A 4 -14.67 24.20 -6.43
N TYR A 5 -14.98 22.91 -6.41
CA TYR A 5 -14.20 21.84 -7.05
C TYR A 5 -15.13 20.92 -7.86
N ASN A 6 -14.56 20.16 -8.80
CA ASN A 6 -15.33 19.35 -9.73
C ASN A 6 -15.97 18.14 -9.02
N SER A 7 -17.24 17.83 -9.36
CA SER A 7 -17.95 16.63 -8.89
C SER A 7 -17.23 15.35 -9.32
N ILE A 8 -17.13 14.37 -8.43
CA ILE A 8 -16.51 13.05 -8.67
C ILE A 8 -17.54 12.09 -9.28
N ASP A 9 -18.26 12.54 -10.31
CA ASP A 9 -19.11 11.65 -11.10
C ASP A 9 -18.22 10.86 -12.05
N LEU A 10 -17.65 9.78 -11.52
CA LEU A 10 -16.77 8.89 -12.27
C LEU A 10 -17.60 8.02 -13.20
N ALA A 11 -17.61 8.37 -14.48
CA ALA A 11 -18.08 7.47 -15.53
C ALA A 11 -17.04 6.35 -15.74
N PHE A 12 -17.32 5.17 -15.19
CA PHE A 12 -16.45 4.00 -15.38
C PHE A 12 -16.73 3.36 -16.74
N ASP A 13 -15.70 3.19 -17.55
CA ASP A 13 -15.76 2.35 -18.75
C ASP A 13 -15.89 0.88 -18.31
N GLN A 14 -16.91 0.18 -18.82
CA GLN A 14 -17.24 -1.19 -18.44
C GLN A 14 -16.22 -2.23 -18.91
N GLN A 15 -15.23 -1.87 -19.74
CA GLN A 15 -14.42 -2.85 -20.47
C GLN A 15 -12.92 -2.81 -20.13
N SER A 16 -12.44 -1.79 -19.43
CA SER A 16 -11.02 -1.63 -19.10
C SER A 16 -10.77 -1.50 -17.60
N PRO A 17 -9.68 -2.10 -17.07
CA PRO A 17 -9.26 -1.86 -15.71
C PRO A 17 -8.83 -0.40 -15.55
N LEU A 18 -9.17 0.18 -14.41
CA LEU A 18 -8.83 1.56 -14.06
C LEU A 18 -7.55 1.58 -13.24
N GLU A 19 -6.67 2.53 -13.56
CA GLU A 19 -5.48 2.79 -12.75
C GLU A 19 -5.89 3.51 -11.46
N LEU A 20 -5.36 3.03 -10.32
CA LEU A 20 -5.55 3.69 -9.04
C LEU A 20 -4.55 4.85 -8.93
N MET A 21 -5.05 6.07 -9.01
CA MET A 21 -4.24 7.27 -8.79
C MET A 21 -3.76 7.35 -7.33
N ASP A 22 -2.61 7.96 -7.12
CA ASP A 22 -2.20 8.40 -5.78
C ASP A 22 -2.98 9.65 -5.33
N ILE A 23 -2.93 9.98 -4.02
CA ILE A 23 -3.68 11.11 -3.47
C ILE A 23 -3.24 12.47 -4.05
N TYR A 24 -1.98 12.61 -4.46
CA TYR A 24 -1.46 13.85 -5.03
C TYR A 24 -1.99 14.06 -6.45
N GLN A 25 -1.98 12.99 -7.26
CA GLN A 25 -2.57 12.93 -8.59
C GLN A 25 -4.08 13.17 -8.52
N PHE A 26 -4.76 12.58 -7.53
CA PHE A 26 -6.19 12.82 -7.28
C PHE A 26 -6.47 14.29 -6.99
N VAL A 27 -5.75 14.87 -6.04
CA VAL A 27 -5.90 16.29 -5.69
C VAL A 27 -5.68 17.21 -6.90
N LYS A 28 -4.66 16.92 -7.71
CA LYS A 28 -4.32 17.69 -8.91
C LYS A 28 -5.38 17.54 -10.01
N THR A 29 -5.90 16.34 -10.21
CA THR A 29 -6.88 16.01 -11.26
C THR A 29 -8.22 16.72 -11.02
N PHE A 30 -8.68 16.72 -9.76
CA PHE A 30 -9.93 17.37 -9.36
C PHE A 30 -9.75 18.85 -8.95
N GLN A 31 -8.51 19.36 -9.04
CA GLN A 31 -8.15 20.76 -8.83
C GLN A 31 -8.54 21.32 -7.46
N TYR A 32 -8.31 20.56 -6.38
CA TYR A 32 -8.59 21.07 -5.05
C TYR A 32 -7.66 22.24 -4.69
N PRO A 33 -8.18 23.28 -4.01
CA PRO A 33 -7.40 24.43 -3.59
C PRO A 33 -6.60 24.10 -2.32
N ILE A 34 -5.57 23.26 -2.42
CA ILE A 34 -4.64 22.97 -1.32
C ILE A 34 -3.33 23.71 -1.56
N GLU A 35 -2.82 24.45 -0.56
CA GLU A 35 -1.48 25.02 -0.65
C GLU A 35 -0.42 23.94 -0.44
N GLN A 36 0.62 23.97 -1.29
CA GLN A 36 1.70 22.98 -1.30
C GLN A 36 2.47 22.89 0.05
N LEU A 37 2.54 24.00 0.80
CA LEU A 37 3.16 24.04 2.14
C LEU A 37 2.50 23.06 3.13
N TYR A 38 1.17 22.90 3.06
CA TYR A 38 0.47 21.89 3.88
C TYR A 38 0.89 20.49 3.44
N ILE A 39 0.92 20.22 2.14
CA ILE A 39 1.29 18.89 1.63
C ILE A 39 2.71 18.52 2.07
N ASP A 40 3.68 19.38 1.85
CA ASP A 40 5.09 19.04 2.06
C ASP A 40 5.49 18.95 3.54
N LYS A 41 4.98 19.83 4.42
CA LYS A 41 5.37 19.83 5.84
C LYS A 41 4.37 19.11 6.75
N PHE A 42 3.07 19.18 6.42
CA PHE A 42 2.03 18.59 7.27
C PHE A 42 1.82 17.11 6.96
N TRP A 43 1.67 16.73 5.69
CA TRP A 43 1.40 15.32 5.33
C TRP A 43 2.62 14.42 5.52
N ASN A 44 3.82 14.91 5.20
CA ASN A 44 5.05 14.16 5.43
C ASN A 44 5.32 13.92 6.93
N GLY A 45 4.98 14.88 7.79
CA GLY A 45 5.10 14.73 9.25
C GLY A 45 4.10 13.73 9.85
N ILE A 46 2.91 13.59 9.24
CA ILE A 46 1.85 12.69 9.73
C ILE A 46 2.23 11.22 9.60
N ASN A 47 2.82 10.83 8.46
CA ASN A 47 3.02 9.41 8.15
C ASN A 47 4.07 8.73 9.05
N LYS A 48 4.97 9.50 9.67
CA LYS A 48 6.10 8.96 10.43
C LYS A 48 6.02 9.20 11.94
N ASN A 49 5.00 9.93 12.42
CA ASN A 49 4.94 10.41 13.81
C ASN A 49 6.21 11.18 14.21
N ASP A 50 6.79 11.90 13.25
CA ASP A 50 8.06 12.59 13.39
C ASP A 50 7.88 13.94 14.13
N TRP A 51 9.01 14.47 14.59
CA TRP A 51 9.11 15.82 15.11
C TRP A 51 9.09 16.83 13.96
N ILE A 52 8.20 17.81 14.06
CA ILE A 52 8.05 18.91 13.11
C ILE A 52 8.77 20.12 13.66
N VAL A 53 9.70 20.68 12.89
CA VAL A 53 10.36 21.95 13.21
C VAL A 53 9.41 23.11 12.91
N VAL A 54 9.16 23.93 13.93
CA VAL A 54 8.32 25.13 13.82
C VAL A 54 9.19 26.35 13.54
N ASP A 55 9.43 26.58 12.25
CA ASP A 55 10.21 27.71 11.73
C ASP A 55 9.39 29.03 11.69
N TYR A 56 10.08 30.13 11.44
CA TYR A 56 9.44 31.45 11.37
C TYR A 56 8.44 31.58 10.22
N ASP A 57 8.70 30.92 9.08
CA ASP A 57 7.78 30.95 7.94
C ASP A 57 6.47 30.24 8.26
N MET A 58 6.52 29.13 8.99
CA MET A 58 5.34 28.42 9.45
C MET A 58 4.57 29.24 10.49
N LEU A 59 5.25 29.91 11.42
CA LEU A 59 4.59 30.78 12.39
C LEU A 59 3.95 32.01 11.73
N ARG A 60 4.61 32.63 10.75
CA ARG A 60 4.02 33.70 9.94
C ARG A 60 2.80 33.22 9.19
N TRP A 61 2.89 32.03 8.60
CA TRP A 61 1.77 31.42 7.91
C TRP A 61 0.61 31.10 8.87
N MET A 62 0.88 30.77 10.14
CA MET A 62 -0.15 30.60 11.17
C MET A 62 -0.82 31.93 11.52
N GLY A 63 -0.32 33.06 11.04
CA GLY A 63 -0.87 34.40 11.29
C GLY A 63 -0.27 35.11 12.49
N TYR A 64 0.90 34.68 12.98
CA TYR A 64 1.66 35.46 13.97
C TYR A 64 2.39 36.63 13.29
N GLU A 65 2.17 37.83 13.81
CA GLU A 65 2.76 39.07 13.28
C GLU A 65 3.94 39.52 14.18
N SER A 66 4.98 40.12 13.56
CA SER A 66 6.26 40.47 14.20
C SER A 66 6.22 41.70 15.11
N GLY A 67 5.04 42.16 15.51
CA GLY A 67 4.80 43.55 15.92
C GLY A 67 5.37 43.96 17.28
N CYS A 68 5.55 43.05 18.25
CA CYS A 68 6.04 43.41 19.59
C CYS A 68 6.70 42.26 20.37
N ASP A 69 6.19 41.02 20.26
CA ASP A 69 6.75 39.84 20.93
C ASP A 69 7.40 38.91 19.90
N ASP A 70 8.52 38.27 20.29
CA ASP A 70 9.12 37.20 19.50
C ASP A 70 8.02 36.16 19.17
N ILE A 71 7.77 35.97 17.88
CA ILE A 71 6.71 35.10 17.34
C ILE A 71 6.82 33.69 17.93
N LYS A 72 8.04 33.22 18.23
CA LYS A 72 8.28 31.94 18.91
C LYS A 72 7.78 31.94 20.35
N LYS A 73 7.95 33.04 21.09
CA LYS A 73 7.43 33.17 22.46
C LYS A 73 5.90 33.16 22.48
N GLN A 74 5.25 33.80 21.50
CA GLN A 74 3.80 33.77 21.37
C GLN A 74 3.28 32.35 21.15
N TYR A 75 3.90 31.60 20.25
CA TYR A 75 3.55 30.20 20.00
C TYR A 75 3.87 29.30 21.20
N HIS A 76 5.03 29.49 21.84
CA HIS A 76 5.40 28.74 23.05
C HIS A 76 4.40 28.98 24.19
N LYS A 77 3.95 30.22 24.38
CA LYS A 77 2.91 30.57 25.35
C LYS A 77 1.61 29.84 25.04
N LEU A 78 1.19 29.76 23.77
CA LEU A 78 0.01 28.97 23.38
C LEU A 78 0.14 27.50 23.77
N LEU A 79 1.33 26.89 23.62
CA LEU A 79 1.58 25.52 24.06
C LEU A 79 1.49 25.38 25.59
N GLN A 80 2.02 26.35 26.34
CA GLN A 80 1.97 26.34 27.80
C GLN A 80 0.54 26.53 28.33
N ASP A 81 -0.19 27.51 27.80
CA ASP A 81 -1.55 27.86 28.21
C ASP A 81 -2.52 26.68 27.98
N ASN A 82 -2.26 25.88 26.95
CA ASN A 82 -3.05 24.68 26.62
C ASN A 82 -2.50 23.37 27.22
N LYS A 83 -1.56 23.44 28.17
CA LYS A 83 -1.04 22.30 28.95
C LYS A 83 -0.31 21.22 28.14
N PHE A 84 0.33 21.59 27.03
CA PHE A 84 1.25 20.68 26.33
C PHE A 84 2.50 20.42 27.20
N ILE A 85 3.05 19.22 27.11
CA ILE A 85 4.20 18.76 27.92
C ILE A 85 5.50 18.86 27.09
N GLN A 86 6.52 19.57 27.59
CA GLN A 86 7.78 19.85 26.87
C GLN A 86 8.73 18.64 26.72
N SER A 87 8.46 17.50 27.37
CA SER A 87 9.25 16.28 27.18
C SER A 87 8.56 15.30 26.23
N THR A 88 7.23 15.38 26.13
CA THR A 88 6.44 14.41 25.38
C THR A 88 5.74 15.01 24.17
N ASP A 89 5.48 16.31 24.10
CA ASP A 89 4.54 16.86 23.12
C ASP A 89 5.22 17.87 22.19
N TYR A 90 6.04 18.74 22.77
CA TYR A 90 6.91 19.67 22.07
C TYR A 90 8.28 19.72 22.77
N GLY A 91 9.29 20.33 22.16
CA GLY A 91 10.61 20.54 22.73
C GLY A 91 11.19 21.88 22.30
N ILE A 92 12.11 22.42 23.08
CA ILE A 92 12.90 23.60 22.74
C ILE A 92 14.33 23.14 22.64
N VAL A 93 14.92 23.29 21.46
CA VAL A 93 16.21 22.71 21.09
C VAL A 93 17.10 23.81 20.55
N THR A 94 18.39 23.74 20.87
CA THR A 94 19.37 24.68 20.29
C THR A 94 19.90 24.13 18.96
N ASN A 95 20.39 25.00 18.07
CA ASN A 95 21.00 24.60 16.78
C ASN A 95 22.04 23.45 16.92
N ASP A 96 22.78 23.37 18.03
CA ASP A 96 23.83 22.36 18.26
C ASP A 96 23.30 20.96 18.66
N GLU A 97 22.01 20.87 18.99
CA GLU A 97 21.33 19.65 19.48
C GLU A 97 20.43 19.01 18.40
N LEU A 98 20.01 19.79 17.39
CA LEU A 98 19.07 19.37 16.34
C LEU A 98 19.60 18.17 15.51
N GLY A 99 20.92 18.03 15.38
CA GLY A 99 21.56 16.98 14.58
C GLY A 99 21.92 15.69 15.32
N ARG A 100 21.71 15.60 16.64
CA ARG A 100 22.17 14.45 17.44
C ARG A 100 21.06 13.50 17.92
N ASP A 101 19.90 14.02 18.31
CA ASP A 101 18.92 13.21 19.07
C ASP A 101 17.51 13.11 18.47
N LEU A 102 17.23 13.86 17.41
CA LEU A 102 15.91 13.88 16.77
C LEU A 102 16.11 13.49 15.31
N ASN A 103 15.52 12.37 14.86
CA ASN A 103 15.41 12.00 13.45
C ASN A 103 14.51 13.01 12.70
N VAL A 104 14.87 14.30 12.72
CA VAL A 104 14.18 15.37 12.01
C VAL A 104 14.60 15.26 10.56
N PRO A 105 13.66 15.16 9.60
CA PRO A 105 13.98 15.34 8.19
C PRO A 105 14.42 16.79 8.02
N LEU A 106 15.74 17.04 7.98
CA LEU A 106 16.26 18.30 7.47
C LEU A 106 16.01 18.32 5.97
N ASP A 107 14.88 18.90 5.56
CA ASP A 107 14.65 19.26 4.17
C ASP A 107 15.82 20.13 3.72
N SER A 108 16.62 19.58 2.80
CA SER A 108 17.82 20.19 2.24
C SER A 108 17.54 21.50 1.46
N ASN A 109 16.28 21.93 1.40
CA ASN A 109 15.80 23.14 0.76
C ASN A 109 15.35 24.25 1.74
N SER A 110 15.34 23.99 3.06
CA SER A 110 15.15 25.05 4.06
C SER A 110 16.42 25.92 4.10
N SER A 111 16.36 27.03 3.38
CA SER A 111 17.48 27.96 3.18
C SER A 111 17.81 28.81 4.42
N GLU A 112 17.75 28.22 5.61
CA GLU A 112 18.26 28.85 6.85
C GLU A 112 19.62 28.31 7.31
N VAL A 113 20.19 27.28 6.66
CA VAL A 113 21.50 26.74 7.08
C VAL A 113 22.69 27.28 6.28
N ARG A 114 22.50 27.96 5.14
CA ARG A 114 23.63 28.57 4.40
C ARG A 114 23.22 29.83 3.65
N LYS A 115 23.03 30.94 4.36
CA LYS A 115 23.37 32.25 3.79
C LYS A 115 24.67 32.67 4.46
N GLU A 116 25.73 32.72 3.68
CA GLU A 116 26.96 33.42 4.10
C GLU A 116 26.60 34.82 4.60
N PRO A 117 27.29 35.32 5.63
CA PRO A 117 26.91 36.57 6.26
C PRO A 117 27.13 37.71 5.27
N SER A 118 26.03 38.23 4.71
CA SER A 118 26.04 39.57 4.15
C SER A 118 26.35 40.53 5.29
N GLU A 119 27.51 41.16 5.19
CA GLU A 119 28.02 42.20 6.08
C GLU A 119 26.92 43.22 6.42
N HIS A 120 26.90 43.65 7.68
CA HIS A 120 25.91 44.52 8.32
C HIS A 120 24.72 43.80 8.97
N ILE A 121 24.96 43.19 10.13
CA ILE A 121 24.58 43.73 11.45
C ILE A 121 25.33 42.90 12.49
N ILE A 122 26.20 43.57 13.26
CA ILE A 122 26.80 43.02 14.47
C ILE A 122 25.69 43.03 15.51
N ASP A 123 25.15 41.87 15.86
CA ASP A 123 24.59 41.70 17.20
C ASP A 123 24.65 40.22 17.66
N SER A 124 25.55 40.01 18.61
CA SER A 124 25.49 39.10 19.76
C SER A 124 25.00 37.65 19.59
N GLY A 125 25.84 36.70 20.02
CA GLY A 125 25.61 35.25 20.09
C GLY A 125 24.38 34.81 20.91
N ALA A 126 23.18 35.05 20.40
CA ALA A 126 21.94 34.48 20.89
C ALA A 126 21.72 33.12 20.22
N GLN A 127 21.83 32.05 21.02
CA GLN A 127 21.31 30.73 20.64
C GLN A 127 19.85 30.89 20.19
N LYS A 128 19.57 30.54 18.93
CA LYS A 128 18.21 30.59 18.40
C LYS A 128 17.47 29.34 18.88
N ASP A 129 16.60 29.52 19.87
CA ASP A 129 15.70 28.46 20.34
C ASP A 129 14.83 27.96 19.18
N ILE A 130 14.90 26.67 18.87
CA ILE A 130 14.08 25.99 17.86
C ILE A 130 12.97 25.24 18.57
N ILE A 131 11.72 25.51 18.19
CA ILE A 131 10.57 24.79 18.72
C ILE A 131 10.33 23.59 17.81
N VAL A 132 10.33 22.40 18.38
CA VAL A 132 9.94 21.16 17.71
C VAL A 132 8.66 20.64 18.34
N VAL A 133 7.74 20.11 17.54
CA VAL A 133 6.45 19.61 18.02
C VAL A 133 6.16 18.28 17.34
N ARG A 134 5.69 17.26 18.06
CA ARG A 134 5.29 16.02 17.38
C ARG A 134 4.09 16.26 16.49
N ALA A 135 4.02 15.52 15.39
CA ALA A 135 2.97 15.68 14.38
C ALA A 135 1.55 15.75 14.95
N ARG A 136 1.17 14.88 15.90
CA ARG A 136 -0.19 14.90 16.49
C ARG A 136 -0.50 16.21 17.23
N PHE A 137 0.45 16.67 18.04
CA PHE A 137 0.30 17.84 18.90
C PHE A 137 0.44 19.14 18.14
N PHE A 138 1.17 19.11 17.03
CA PHE A 138 1.19 20.18 16.08
C PHE A 138 -0.19 20.41 15.46
N LYS A 139 -0.97 19.36 15.17
CA LYS A 139 -2.37 19.54 14.72
C LYS A 139 -3.22 20.16 15.81
N GLU A 140 -3.07 19.65 17.03
CA GLU A 140 -3.84 20.14 18.17
C GLU A 140 -3.55 21.62 18.44
N SER A 141 -2.28 22.04 18.38
CA SER A 141 -1.91 23.46 18.53
C SER A 141 -2.48 24.32 17.39
N LEU A 142 -2.54 23.81 16.15
CA LEU A 142 -3.19 24.50 15.03
C LEU A 142 -4.70 24.69 15.25
N MET A 143 -5.38 23.73 15.89
CA MET A 143 -6.80 23.85 16.24
C MET A 143 -7.07 24.82 17.39
N MET A 144 -6.03 25.16 18.17
CA MET A 144 -6.11 26.09 19.30
C MET A 144 -5.65 27.50 18.95
N LEU A 145 -5.29 27.77 17.69
CA LEU A 145 -4.83 29.09 17.27
C LEU A 145 -5.92 30.16 17.46
N HIS A 146 -5.52 31.31 18.01
CA HIS A 146 -6.37 32.50 18.12
C HIS A 146 -5.88 33.62 17.18
N THR A 147 -5.40 33.26 15.99
CA THR A 147 -4.89 34.20 14.99
C THR A 147 -5.93 34.53 13.92
N LYS A 148 -5.70 35.58 13.13
CA LYS A 148 -6.56 35.93 11.98
C LYS A 148 -6.67 34.80 10.94
N ARG A 149 -5.70 33.87 10.91
CA ARG A 149 -5.66 32.73 10.00
C ARG A 149 -6.25 31.45 10.58
N ALA A 150 -6.57 31.39 11.88
CA ALA A 150 -7.11 30.20 12.53
C ALA A 150 -8.36 29.64 11.82
N GLU A 151 -9.31 30.50 11.46
CA GLU A 151 -10.52 30.08 10.72
C GLU A 151 -10.19 29.50 9.34
N THR A 152 -9.19 30.06 8.67
CA THR A 152 -8.75 29.58 7.35
C THR A 152 -8.08 28.22 7.48
N ILE A 153 -7.22 28.05 8.49
CA ILE A 153 -6.57 26.77 8.81
C ILE A 153 -7.64 25.72 9.13
N LEU A 154 -8.64 26.03 9.96
CA LEU A 154 -9.73 25.11 10.27
C LEU A 154 -10.50 24.68 9.02
N LYS A 155 -10.83 25.62 8.12
CA LYS A 155 -11.47 25.30 6.83
C LYS A 155 -10.61 24.41 5.95
N TYR A 156 -9.28 24.58 5.97
CA TYR A 156 -8.37 23.69 5.27
C TYR A 156 -8.42 22.27 5.84
N TYR A 157 -8.49 22.08 7.16
CA TYR A 157 -8.62 20.73 7.74
C TYR A 157 -9.91 20.04 7.32
N LEU A 158 -11.04 20.77 7.31
CA LEU A 158 -12.32 20.25 6.82
C LEU A 158 -12.23 19.86 5.34
N LEU A 159 -11.50 20.64 4.53
CA LEU A 159 -11.25 20.31 3.13
C LEU A 159 -10.39 19.06 2.98
N LEU A 160 -9.33 18.90 3.79
CA LEU A 160 -8.49 17.70 3.78
C LEU A 160 -9.30 16.46 4.16
N GLU A 161 -10.19 16.55 5.16
CA GLU A 161 -11.09 15.46 5.53
C GLU A 161 -12.01 15.07 4.38
N ALA A 162 -12.63 16.06 3.70
CA ALA A 162 -13.46 15.83 2.53
C ALA A 162 -12.68 15.12 1.40
N ILE A 163 -11.47 15.58 1.11
CA ILE A 163 -10.59 15.00 0.08
C ILE A 163 -10.23 13.56 0.41
N VAL A 164 -9.88 13.27 1.66
CA VAL A 164 -9.57 11.89 2.08
C VAL A 164 -10.79 11.00 1.90
N MET A 165 -11.97 11.44 2.34
CA MET A 165 -13.21 10.68 2.18
C MET A 165 -13.54 10.42 0.71
N GLU A 166 -13.41 11.44 -0.13
CA GLU A 166 -13.64 11.37 -1.57
C GLU A 166 -12.63 10.46 -2.28
N PHE A 167 -11.34 10.56 -1.92
CA PHE A 167 -10.29 9.68 -2.42
C PHE A 167 -10.54 8.22 -2.01
N MET A 168 -10.93 7.97 -0.77
CA MET A 168 -11.25 6.62 -0.30
C MET A 168 -12.43 6.01 -1.05
N ARG A 169 -13.46 6.82 -1.36
CA ARG A 169 -14.59 6.40 -2.20
C ARG A 169 -14.14 6.06 -3.61
N TYR A 170 -13.31 6.90 -4.23
CA TYR A 170 -12.71 6.63 -5.53
C TYR A 170 -11.88 5.34 -5.54
N ALA A 171 -10.98 5.19 -4.57
CA ALA A 171 -10.11 4.02 -4.47
C ALA A 171 -10.90 2.73 -4.29
N TYR A 172 -11.97 2.77 -3.49
CA TYR A 172 -12.89 1.66 -3.33
C TYR A 172 -13.59 1.31 -4.64
N ALA A 173 -14.16 2.30 -5.34
CA ALA A 173 -14.87 2.07 -6.59
C ALA A 173 -13.96 1.51 -7.71
N VAL A 174 -12.73 2.00 -7.82
CA VAL A 174 -11.72 1.45 -8.75
C VAL A 174 -11.40 0.00 -8.42
N LYS A 175 -11.21 -0.31 -7.13
CA LYS A 175 -10.93 -1.68 -6.68
C LYS A 175 -12.10 -2.62 -6.95
N GLU A 176 -13.32 -2.17 -6.69
CA GLU A 176 -14.53 -2.93 -6.97
C GLU A 176 -14.68 -3.23 -8.46
N HIS A 177 -14.57 -2.21 -9.31
CA HIS A 177 -14.63 -2.34 -10.77
C HIS A 177 -13.59 -3.33 -11.32
N ASN A 178 -12.33 -3.18 -10.91
CA ASN A 178 -11.24 -4.06 -11.34
C ASN A 178 -11.44 -5.52 -10.86
N SER A 179 -12.02 -5.70 -9.67
CA SER A 179 -12.37 -7.02 -9.15
C SER A 179 -13.47 -7.69 -9.97
N VAL A 180 -14.51 -6.93 -10.35
CA VAL A 180 -15.61 -7.42 -11.22
C VAL A 180 -15.07 -7.87 -12.58
N LEU A 181 -14.21 -7.07 -13.22
CA LEU A 181 -13.58 -7.43 -14.49
C LEU A 181 -12.73 -8.71 -14.38
N THR A 182 -11.99 -8.85 -13.29
CA THR A 182 -11.18 -10.05 -13.02
C THR A 182 -12.08 -11.28 -12.89
N ILE A 183 -13.17 -11.18 -12.13
CA ILE A 183 -14.15 -12.27 -11.97
C ILE A 183 -14.76 -12.66 -13.32
N GLN A 184 -15.18 -11.68 -14.12
CA GLN A 184 -15.76 -11.93 -15.45
C GLN A 184 -14.76 -12.63 -16.38
N SER A 185 -13.48 -12.21 -16.36
CA SER A 185 -12.44 -12.85 -17.16
C SER A 185 -12.19 -14.30 -16.76
N LEU A 186 -12.20 -14.60 -15.46
CA LEU A 186 -12.04 -15.96 -14.93
C LEU A 186 -13.25 -16.85 -15.23
N GLN A 187 -14.47 -16.31 -15.15
CA GLN A 187 -15.68 -17.03 -15.53
C GLN A 187 -15.66 -17.44 -17.00
N LYS A 188 -15.26 -16.53 -17.91
CA LYS A 188 -15.08 -16.86 -19.34
C LYS A 188 -14.04 -17.95 -19.56
N GLN A 189 -12.92 -17.93 -18.83
CA GLN A 189 -11.90 -18.99 -18.91
C GLN A 189 -12.44 -20.34 -18.45
N ILE A 190 -13.23 -20.38 -17.38
CA ILE A 190 -13.88 -21.61 -16.89
C ILE A 190 -14.89 -22.15 -17.91
N GLU A 191 -15.70 -21.27 -18.50
CA GLU A 191 -16.66 -21.66 -19.55
C GLU A 191 -15.95 -22.22 -20.78
N THR A 192 -14.90 -21.55 -21.25
CA THR A 192 -14.10 -22.01 -22.40
C THR A 192 -13.34 -23.31 -22.07
N GLY A 193 -12.85 -23.45 -20.83
CA GLY A 193 -12.12 -24.64 -20.37
C GLY A 193 -13.00 -25.87 -20.12
N LYS A 194 -14.32 -25.70 -19.95
CA LYS A 194 -15.29 -26.81 -19.90
C LYS A 194 -15.50 -27.49 -21.26
N GLU A 195 -15.07 -26.86 -22.35
CA GLU A 195 -15.14 -27.42 -23.70
C GLU A 195 -13.89 -28.21 -24.10
N LEU A 196 -13.10 -28.75 -23.16
CA LEU A 196 -12.14 -29.79 -23.55
C LEU A 196 -12.95 -31.03 -23.95
N PRO A 197 -12.99 -31.41 -25.25
CA PRO A 197 -13.68 -32.61 -25.64
C PRO A 197 -12.96 -33.78 -24.97
N PHE A 198 -13.70 -34.51 -24.14
CA PHE A 198 -13.25 -35.83 -23.69
C PHE A 198 -13.33 -36.72 -24.94
N GLU A 199 -12.29 -36.71 -25.77
CA GLU A 199 -12.20 -37.52 -26.99
C GLU A 199 -12.06 -38.99 -26.59
N ILE A 200 -13.18 -39.61 -26.26
CA ILE A 200 -13.28 -41.07 -26.23
C ILE A 200 -13.19 -41.49 -27.70
N SER A 201 -11.99 -41.89 -28.12
CA SER A 201 -11.78 -42.47 -29.44
C SER A 201 -12.82 -43.56 -29.68
N SER A 202 -13.74 -43.31 -30.62
CA SER A 202 -14.74 -44.28 -31.08
C SER A 202 -14.13 -45.38 -31.95
N ASN A 203 -12.82 -45.33 -32.21
CA ASN A 203 -12.13 -46.38 -32.95
C ASN A 203 -12.17 -47.68 -32.14
N PRO A 204 -12.59 -48.81 -32.75
CA PRO A 204 -12.54 -50.10 -32.09
C PRO A 204 -11.09 -50.41 -31.73
N ILE A 205 -10.80 -50.51 -30.43
CA ILE A 205 -9.48 -50.89 -29.95
C ILE A 205 -9.25 -52.34 -30.38
N GLN A 206 -8.28 -52.57 -31.27
CA GLN A 206 -7.90 -53.92 -31.64
C GLN A 206 -7.24 -54.60 -30.44
N CYS A 207 -7.70 -55.81 -30.10
CA CYS A 207 -7.11 -56.60 -29.05
C CYS A 207 -5.72 -57.09 -29.50
N ASN A 208 -4.66 -56.42 -29.03
CA ASN A 208 -3.29 -56.76 -29.39
C ASN A 208 -2.78 -57.98 -28.60
N GLU A 209 -3.13 -58.07 -27.32
CA GLU A 209 -2.66 -59.13 -26.42
C GLU A 209 -3.70 -59.46 -25.36
N TYR A 210 -3.72 -60.72 -24.92
CA TYR A 210 -4.51 -61.16 -23.78
C TYR A 210 -3.63 -61.17 -22.54
N VAL A 211 -4.10 -60.57 -21.45
CA VAL A 211 -3.54 -60.79 -20.12
C VAL A 211 -4.25 -62.00 -19.51
N TYR A 212 -3.49 -62.95 -18.99
CA TYR A 212 -4.00 -64.20 -18.43
C TYR A 212 -3.40 -64.48 -17.06
N VAL A 213 -4.15 -65.26 -16.28
CA VAL A 213 -3.70 -65.87 -15.03
C VAL A 213 -3.88 -67.38 -15.17
N LEU A 214 -2.82 -68.14 -14.90
CA LEU A 214 -2.84 -69.61 -15.03
C LEU A 214 -2.25 -70.29 -13.81
N THR A 215 -2.73 -71.51 -13.56
CA THR A 215 -2.23 -72.42 -12.53
C THR A 215 -2.52 -73.86 -12.96
N ASN A 216 -1.97 -74.84 -12.25
CA ASN A 216 -2.31 -76.25 -12.44
C ASN A 216 -3.04 -76.81 -11.20
N LYS A 217 -3.67 -77.99 -11.33
CA LYS A 217 -4.48 -78.58 -10.24
C LYS A 217 -3.70 -78.78 -8.93
N ARG A 218 -2.38 -78.99 -9.01
CA ARG A 218 -1.50 -79.16 -7.85
C ARG A 218 -1.24 -77.82 -7.16
N TYR A 219 -0.79 -76.82 -7.92
CA TYR A 219 -0.41 -75.49 -7.45
C TYR A 219 -1.59 -74.60 -7.06
N TYR A 220 -2.79 -74.89 -7.54
CA TYR A 220 -4.01 -74.22 -7.08
C TYR A 220 -4.23 -74.40 -5.57
N ARG A 221 -3.96 -75.60 -5.04
CA ARG A 221 -4.09 -75.88 -3.59
C ARG A 221 -3.07 -75.12 -2.74
N GLU A 222 -2.00 -74.65 -3.36
CA GLU A 222 -0.92 -73.87 -2.73
C GLU A 222 -1.05 -72.36 -3.07
N HIS A 223 -2.17 -71.93 -3.65
CA HIS A 223 -2.43 -70.55 -4.10
C HIS A 223 -1.36 -69.96 -5.02
N MET A 224 -0.67 -70.81 -5.78
CA MET A 224 0.35 -70.36 -6.73
C MET A 224 -0.25 -70.12 -8.11
N PHE A 225 -0.15 -68.87 -8.56
CA PHE A 225 -0.66 -68.41 -9.86
C PHE A 225 0.44 -67.73 -10.66
N LYS A 226 0.43 -67.94 -11.97
CA LYS A 226 1.32 -67.25 -12.90
C LYS A 226 0.51 -66.27 -13.73
N ILE A 227 0.90 -65.00 -13.68
CA ILE A 227 0.32 -63.93 -14.49
C ILE A 227 1.22 -63.75 -15.71
N GLY A 228 0.63 -63.56 -16.89
CA GLY A 228 1.39 -63.26 -18.09
C GLY A 228 0.51 -62.66 -19.17
N LYS A 229 1.14 -62.34 -20.31
CA LYS A 229 0.46 -61.82 -21.49
C LYS A 229 0.87 -62.58 -22.74
N SER A 230 -0.05 -62.71 -23.68
CA SER A 230 0.24 -63.32 -24.98
C SER A 230 -0.81 -62.93 -26.03
N ILE A 231 -0.34 -62.77 -27.27
CA ILE A 231 -1.19 -62.64 -28.45
C ILE A 231 -2.02 -63.92 -28.68
N ASN A 232 -1.46 -65.10 -28.36
CA ASN A 232 -2.13 -66.39 -28.53
C ASN A 232 -2.08 -67.24 -27.24
N PRO A 233 -3.10 -67.13 -26.38
CA PRO A 233 -3.17 -67.85 -25.11
C PRO A 233 -3.10 -69.38 -25.25
N LYS A 234 -3.60 -69.95 -26.37
CA LYS A 234 -3.61 -71.40 -26.59
C LYS A 234 -2.20 -71.93 -26.81
N ASN A 235 -1.44 -71.30 -27.72
CA ASN A 235 -0.03 -71.65 -27.93
C ASN A 235 0.80 -71.44 -26.67
N ARG A 236 0.49 -70.37 -25.92
CA ARG A 236 1.14 -70.08 -24.65
C ARG A 236 0.87 -71.16 -23.60
N LEU A 237 -0.37 -71.66 -23.52
CA LEU A 237 -0.73 -72.77 -22.64
C LEU A 237 0.00 -74.06 -23.01
N ILE A 238 0.11 -74.38 -24.31
CA ILE A 238 0.87 -75.54 -24.80
C ILE A 238 2.34 -75.44 -24.38
N SER A 239 2.97 -74.26 -24.50
CA SER A 239 4.37 -74.05 -24.10
C SER A 239 4.64 -74.29 -22.62
N TYR A 240 3.63 -74.19 -21.75
CA TYR A 240 3.77 -74.54 -20.33
C TYR A 240 3.61 -76.04 -20.06
N ASN A 241 3.04 -76.79 -21.00
CA ASN A 241 2.74 -78.21 -20.88
C ASN A 241 3.75 -79.10 -21.62
N THR A 242 4.90 -78.58 -22.11
CA THR A 242 5.91 -79.35 -22.86
C THR A 242 6.84 -80.21 -21.99
N GLY A 243 6.43 -80.55 -20.76
CA GLY A 243 7.20 -81.38 -19.84
C GLY A 243 6.91 -82.88 -19.97
N SER A 244 7.22 -83.50 -21.10
CA SER A 244 7.59 -84.93 -21.21
C SER A 244 7.98 -85.30 -22.66
N ALA A 245 9.20 -84.98 -23.06
CA ALA A 245 9.90 -85.69 -24.13
C ALA A 245 11.36 -85.84 -23.66
N PHE A 246 11.87 -87.07 -23.64
CA PHE A 246 13.18 -87.54 -23.15
C PHE A 246 13.31 -87.83 -21.64
N CYS A 247 13.15 -89.10 -21.24
CA CYS A 247 14.25 -90.08 -21.09
C CYS A 247 13.63 -91.48 -20.84
N GLY A 248 14.32 -92.51 -21.33
CA GLY A 248 13.86 -93.91 -21.33
C GLY A 248 14.00 -94.65 -20.01
#